data_AF-F5RI78-F1
#
_entry.id   AF-F5RI78-F1
#
_cell.length_a   1.000
_cell.length_b   1.000
_cell.length_c   1.000
_cell.angle_alpha   90.00
_cell.angle_beta   90.00
_cell.angle_gamma   90.00
#
_symmetry.space_group_name_H-M   'P 1'
#
loop_
_entity.id
_entity.type
_entity.pdbx_description
1 polymer ?
#
loop_
_entity_poly.entity_id
_entity_poly.type
_entity_poly.pdbx_seq_one_letter_code
_entity_poly.pdbx_strand_id
1 'polypeptide(L)'
;MLTRDKLDIYRRFNGDLDDRTRRAPDTRALISDEEWAMLDELHMQIRIAHAGQCSATFRTALDARLAACCTPEVRAALLNEASG
;
A
#
# COMPACT_ATOMS: atom_id res chain seq x y z
N MET A 1 -8.33 1.97 -7.28
CA MET A 1 -7.06 2.60 -7.72
C MET A 1 -6.53 3.41 -6.57
N LEU A 2 -5.28 3.15 -6.18
CA LEU A 2 -4.57 3.78 -5.07
C LEU A 2 -3.92 5.08 -5.55
N THR A 3 -4.39 6.18 -5.00
CA THR A 3 -3.93 7.54 -5.30
C THR A 3 -3.10 8.08 -4.14
N ARG A 4 -2.46 9.23 -4.36
CA ARG A 4 -1.64 9.87 -3.33
C ARG A 4 -2.44 10.18 -2.07
N ASP A 5 -3.65 10.71 -2.20
CA ASP A 5 -4.51 11.05 -1.07
C ASP A 5 -4.85 9.82 -0.21
N LYS A 6 -5.13 8.67 -0.86
CA LYS A 6 -5.40 7.41 -0.17
C LYS A 6 -4.19 6.93 0.62
N LEU A 7 -3.00 7.02 0.02
CA LEU A 7 -1.75 6.67 0.69
C LEU A 7 -1.46 7.61 1.86
N ASP A 8 -1.75 8.90 1.74
CA ASP A 8 -1.50 9.86 2.82
C ASP A 8 -2.49 9.66 3.99
N ILE A 9 -3.74 9.27 3.73
CA ILE A 9 -4.67 8.83 4.78
C ILE A 9 -4.14 7.57 5.45
N TYR A 10 -3.69 6.56 4.69
CA TYR A 10 -3.13 5.34 5.25
C TYR A 10 -1.93 5.63 6.17
N ARG A 11 -1.01 6.49 5.72
CA ARG A 11 0.17 6.92 6.49
C ARG A 11 -0.18 7.70 7.75
N ARG A 12 -1.23 8.52 7.71
CA ARG A 12 -1.71 9.28 8.89
C ARG A 12 -2.01 8.38 10.09
N PHE A 13 -2.43 7.14 9.84
CA PHE A 13 -2.71 6.15 10.88
C PHE A 13 -1.66 5.04 10.94
N ASN A 14 -0.54 5.17 10.21
CA ASN A 14 0.52 4.16 10.17
C ASN A 14 0.01 2.73 9.86
N GLY A 15 -1.00 2.62 8.99
CA GLY A 15 -1.66 1.34 8.67
C GLY A 15 -2.61 0.80 9.75
N ASP A 16 -2.80 1.50 10.87
CA ASP A 16 -3.73 1.10 11.93
C ASP A 16 -5.19 1.39 11.54
N LEU A 17 -5.87 0.35 11.06
CA LEU A 17 -7.28 0.39 10.67
C LEU A 17 -8.21 0.67 11.86
N ASP A 18 -7.88 0.15 13.05
CA ASP A 18 -8.69 0.32 14.25
C ASP A 18 -8.61 1.77 14.75
N ASP A 19 -7.40 2.35 14.75
CA ASP A 19 -7.21 3.77 15.10
C ASP A 19 -7.93 4.70 14.11
N ARG A 20 -7.84 4.41 12.79
CA ARG A 20 -8.62 5.14 11.78
C ARG A 20 -10.12 5.06 12.06
N THR A 21 -10.63 3.86 12.32
CA THR A 21 -12.07 3.63 12.57
C THR A 21 -12.56 4.39 13.80
N ARG A 22 -11.72 4.51 14.83
CA ARG A 22 -12.05 5.23 16.07
C ARG A 22 -11.96 6.76 15.93
N ARG A 23 -10.96 7.26 15.21
CA ARG A 23 -10.61 8.70 15.20
C ARG A 23 -11.10 9.47 13.98
N ALA A 24 -11.35 8.79 12.86
CA ALA A 24 -11.75 9.41 11.60
C ALA A 24 -12.63 8.46 10.76
N PRO A 25 -13.81 8.06 11.27
CA PRO A 25 -14.70 7.13 10.57
C PRO A 25 -15.21 7.67 9.22
N ASP A 26 -15.22 8.99 9.04
CA ASP A 26 -15.56 9.70 7.81
C ASP A 26 -14.58 9.42 6.66
N THR A 27 -13.33 9.08 6.97
CA THR A 27 -12.31 8.75 5.96
C THR A 27 -12.60 7.46 5.19
N ARG A 28 -13.56 6.64 5.64
CA ARG A 28 -14.01 5.44 4.94
C ARG A 28 -14.63 5.74 3.57
N ALA A 29 -15.12 6.97 3.36
CA ALA A 29 -15.60 7.44 2.06
C ALA A 29 -14.44 7.79 1.09
N LEU A 30 -13.23 8.02 1.61
CA LEU A 30 -12.05 8.43 0.86
C LEU A 30 -11.13 7.25 0.52
N ILE A 31 -11.03 6.29 1.44
CA ILE A 31 -10.33 5.02 1.26
C ILE A 31 -11.19 3.89 1.85
N SER A 32 -11.60 2.96 1.00
CA SER A 32 -12.39 1.81 1.47
C SER A 32 -11.54 0.84 2.29
N ASP A 33 -12.17 -0.05 3.05
CA ASP A 33 -11.44 -1.11 3.78
C ASP A 33 -10.71 -2.07 2.82
N GLU A 34 -11.27 -2.30 1.63
CA GLU A 34 -10.62 -3.12 0.60
C GLU A 34 -9.35 -2.45 0.07
N GLU A 35 -9.39 -1.13 -0.15
CA GLU A 35 -8.21 -0.37 -0.57
C GLU A 35 -7.18 -0.24 0.56
N TRP A 36 -7.63 -0.20 1.81
CA TRP A 36 -6.75 -0.27 2.98
C TRP A 36 -6.02 -1.62 3.06
N ALA A 37 -6.77 -2.71 3.00
CA ALA A 37 -6.22 -4.06 3.02
C ALA A 37 -5.26 -4.30 1.83
N MET A 38 -5.55 -3.70 0.67
CA MET A 38 -4.65 -3.73 -0.48
C MET A 38 -3.32 -3.03 -0.20
N LEU A 39 -3.32 -1.87 0.49
CA LEU A 39 -2.08 -1.20 0.90
C LEU A 39 -1.28 -2.06 1.90
N ASP A 40 -1.95 -2.69 2.87
CA ASP A 40 -1.29 -3.60 3.82
C ASP A 40 -0.60 -4.76 3.11
N GLU A 41 -1.31 -5.40 2.18
CA GLU A 41 -0.78 -6.52 1.41
C GLU A 41 0.41 -6.10 0.55
N LEU A 42 0.32 -4.95 -0.14
CA LEU A 42 1.40 -4.44 -0.97
C LEU A 42 2.64 -4.11 -0.12
N HIS A 43 2.48 -3.47 1.04
CA HIS A 43 3.60 -3.22 1.95
C HIS A 43 4.30 -4.51 2.38
N MET A 44 3.52 -5.54 2.74
CA MET A 44 4.07 -6.85 3.09
C MET A 44 4.84 -7.47 1.90
N GLN A 45 4.22 -7.49 0.72
CA GLN A 45 4.83 -8.09 -0.48
C GLN A 45 6.10 -7.35 -0.91
N ILE A 46 6.11 -6.02 -0.83
CA ILE A 46 7.30 -5.21 -1.14
C ILE A 46 8.42 -5.50 -0.13
N ARG A 47 8.13 -5.60 1.17
CA ARG A 47 9.15 -5.97 2.18
C ARG A 47 9.77 -7.33 1.90
N ILE A 48 8.95 -8.32 1.57
CA ILE A 48 9.42 -9.68 1.17
C ILE A 48 10.30 -9.59 -0.08
N ALA A 49 9.88 -8.80 -1.07
CA ALA A 49 10.64 -8.60 -2.30
C ALA A 49 12.00 -7.93 -2.05
N HIS A 50 12.01 -6.90 -1.22
CA HIS A 50 13.20 -6.13 -0.87
C HIS A 50 14.19 -6.96 -0.05
N ALA A 51 13.71 -7.79 0.88
CA ALA A 51 14.55 -8.71 1.66
C ALA A 51 15.27 -9.78 0.81
N GLY A 52 15.01 -9.85 -0.50
CA GLY A 52 15.61 -10.84 -1.39
C GLY A 52 15.02 -12.24 -1.24
N GLN A 53 13.95 -12.39 -0.47
CA GLN A 53 13.38 -13.68 -0.05
C GLN A 53 12.32 -14.21 -1.03
N CYS A 54 12.30 -13.74 -2.27
CA CYS A 54 11.27 -14.09 -3.25
C CYS A 54 11.83 -14.53 -4.60
N SER A 55 11.03 -15.32 -5.31
CA SER A 55 11.35 -15.75 -6.68
C SER A 55 11.21 -14.60 -7.68
N ALA A 56 11.84 -14.74 -8.85
CA ALA A 56 11.65 -13.80 -9.95
C ALA A 56 10.18 -13.68 -10.37
N THR A 57 9.44 -14.79 -10.38
CA THR A 57 8.00 -14.80 -10.69
C THR A 57 7.19 -13.96 -9.71
N PHE A 58 7.53 -14.01 -8.42
CA PHE A 58 6.89 -13.18 -7.41
C PHE A 58 7.14 -11.68 -7.67
N ARG A 59 8.38 -11.31 -7.99
CA ARG A 59 8.72 -9.91 -8.32
C ARG A 59 7.92 -9.41 -9.53
N THR A 60 7.87 -10.20 -10.60
CA THR A 60 7.08 -9.85 -11.79
C THR A 60 5.58 -9.71 -11.47
N ALA A 61 5.03 -10.60 -10.65
CA ALA A 61 3.63 -10.53 -10.25
C ALA A 61 3.34 -9.30 -9.38
N LEU A 62 4.26 -8.97 -8.45
CA LEU A 62 4.17 -7.78 -7.62
C LEU A 62 4.23 -6.50 -8.47
N ASP A 63 5.16 -6.42 -9.43
CA ASP A 63 5.27 -5.28 -10.34
C ASP A 63 4.00 -5.08 -11.18
N ALA A 64 3.44 -6.18 -11.71
CA ALA A 64 2.18 -6.13 -12.44
C ALA A 64 1.01 -5.67 -11.55
N ARG A 65 0.95 -6.16 -10.31
CA ARG A 65 -0.07 -5.74 -9.33
C ARG A 65 0.06 -4.25 -9.02
N LEU A 66 1.26 -3.77 -8.69
CA LEU A 66 1.53 -2.35 -8.43
C LEU A 66 1.14 -1.47 -9.61
N ALA A 67 1.46 -1.88 -10.84
CA ALA A 67 1.06 -1.13 -12.04
C ALA A 67 -0.46 -1.11 -12.27
N ALA A 68 -1.17 -2.17 -11.88
CA ALA A 68 -2.62 -2.26 -12.05
C ALA A 68 -3.41 -1.49 -10.99
N CYS A 69 -2.92 -1.45 -9.75
CA CYS A 69 -3.67 -0.88 -8.63
C CYS A 69 -3.16 0.48 -8.13
N CYS A 70 -1.95 0.90 -8.49
CA CYS A 70 -1.37 2.17 -8.04
C CYS A 70 -1.17 3.15 -9.20
N THR A 71 -1.34 4.43 -8.89
CA THR A 71 -0.80 5.50 -9.73
C THR A 71 0.74 5.44 -9.75
N PRO A 72 1.42 5.94 -10.80
CA PRO A 72 2.88 5.95 -10.88
C PRO A 72 3.56 6.59 -9.66
N GLU A 73 2.96 7.67 -9.13
CA GLU A 73 3.46 8.39 -7.97
C GLU A 73 3.36 7.55 -6.69
N VAL A 74 2.25 6.83 -6.51
CA VAL A 74 2.07 5.91 -5.37
C VAL A 74 3.01 4.72 -5.49
N ARG A 75 3.13 4.12 -6.68
CA ARG A 75 4.06 3.01 -6.93
C ARG A 75 5.49 3.39 -6.56
N ALA A 76 5.96 4.55 -7.01
CA ALA A 76 7.30 5.05 -6.68
C ALA A 76 7.46 5.28 -5.17
N ALA A 77 6.45 5.85 -4.51
CA ALA A 77 6.49 6.10 -3.08
C ALA A 77 6.62 4.80 -2.25
N LEU A 78 5.81 3.78 -2.57
CA LEU A 78 5.85 2.48 -1.88
C LEU A 78 7.19 1.75 -2.05
N LEU A 79 7.79 1.82 -3.24
CA LEU A 79 9.09 1.19 -3.51
C LEU A 79 10.25 1.90 -2.80
N ASN A 80 10.20 3.24 -2.71
CA ASN A 80 11.21 4.03 -2.00
C ASN A 80 11.18 3.77 -0.49
N GLU A 81 9.99 3.63 0.11
CA GLU A 81 9.84 3.32 1.55
C GLU A 81 10.46 1.99 1.95
N ALA A 82 10.52 1.01 1.05
CA ALA A 82 11.12 -0.28 1.33
C ALA A 82 12.65 -0.28 1.21
N SER A 83 13.23 0.74 0.59
CA SER A 83 14.67 0.88 0.38
C SER A 83 15.38 1.62 1.53
N GLY A 84 14.63 2.23 2.45
CA GLY A 84 15.12 2.93 3.65
C GLY A 84 15.02 2.07 4.90
#